data_AF-A0A2U1V710-F1
#
_entry.id   AF-A0A2U1V710-F1
#
_cell.length_a   1.000
_cell.length_b   1.000
_cell.length_c   1.000
_cell.angle_alpha   90.00
_cell.angle_beta   90.00
_cell.angle_gamma   90.00
#
_symmetry.space_group_name_H-M   'P 1'
#
loop_
_entity.id
_entity.type
_entity.pdbx_description
1 polymer ?
#
loop_
_entity_poly.entity_id
_entity_poly.type
_entity_poly.pdbx_seq_one_letter_code
_entity_poly.pdbx_strand_id
1 'polypeptide(L)' 'MSILSEFLPRPAPSPENLRRAGSIEAPLIALFDSSVATGDALRSAGATLWREASPGVVILAPLPGLREKLYAAGAMLVVG' A
#
# COMPACT_ATOMS: atom_id res chain seq x y z
N MET A 1 9.07 -36.06 32.64
CA MET A 1 10.39 -35.50 32.29
C MET A 1 10.32 -35.09 30.83
N SER A 2 9.95 -33.83 30.55
CA SER A 2 9.68 -33.35 29.19
C SER A 2 10.94 -32.67 28.66
N ILE A 3 11.50 -33.24 27.61
CA ILE A 3 12.67 -32.74 26.89
C ILE A 3 12.29 -31.46 26.14
N LEU A 4 12.95 -30.37 26.54
CA LEU A 4 13.31 -29.17 25.78
C LEU A 4 12.82 -29.17 24.32
N SER A 5 11.75 -28.42 24.04
CA SER A 5 11.53 -27.89 22.69
C SER A 5 12.78 -27.13 22.29
N GLU A 6 13.44 -27.69 21.29
CA GLU A 6 14.75 -27.30 20.81
C GLU A 6 14.73 -25.81 20.43
N PHE A 7 15.72 -25.10 20.96
CA PHE A 7 16.07 -23.75 20.54
C PHE A 7 16.44 -23.78 19.05
N LEU A 8 15.45 -23.66 18.17
CA LEU A 8 15.73 -23.36 16.76
C LEU A 8 16.49 -22.02 16.73
N PRO A 9 17.70 -21.96 16.19
CA PRO A 9 18.44 -20.72 16.11
C PRO A 9 17.63 -19.70 15.29
N ARG A 10 17.59 -18.45 15.77
CA ARG A 10 16.97 -17.35 15.02
C ARG A 10 17.57 -17.32 13.61
N PRO A 11 16.75 -17.21 12.54
CA PRO A 11 17.24 -17.04 11.19
C PRO A 11 18.23 -15.87 11.12
N ALA A 12 19.42 -16.11 10.58
CA ALA A 12 20.38 -15.05 10.36
C ALA A 12 19.84 -14.08 9.30
N PRO A 13 20.03 -12.74 9.46
CA PRO A 13 19.69 -11.79 8.42
C PRO A 13 20.46 -12.13 7.13
N SER A 14 19.78 -12.13 5.99
CA SER A 14 20.44 -12.34 4.70
C SER A 14 21.42 -11.18 4.43
N PRO A 15 22.68 -11.46 4.02
CA PRO A 15 23.65 -10.41 3.66
C PRO A 15 23.31 -9.76 2.30
N GLU A 16 22.27 -10.24 1.62
CA GLU A 16 21.79 -9.67 0.38
C GLU A 16 21.10 -8.33 0.65
N ASN A 17 21.85 -7.24 0.47
CA ASN A 17 21.23 -5.93 0.28
C ASN A 17 20.31 -6.04 -0.94
N LEU A 18 19.08 -5.52 -0.86
CA LEU A 18 18.21 -5.31 -2.02
C LEU A 18 18.91 -4.33 -2.98
N ARG A 19 19.88 -4.80 -3.77
CA ARG A 19 20.83 -3.98 -4.56
C ARG A 19 20.16 -3.15 -5.67
N ARG A 20 18.83 -3.20 -5.77
CA ARG A 20 18.02 -2.59 -6.82
C ARG A 20 16.65 -2.08 -6.35
N ALA A 21 16.36 -2.11 -5.05
CA ALA A 21 15.25 -1.31 -4.59
C ALA A 21 15.68 0.15 -4.76
N GLY A 22 15.14 0.84 -5.77
CA GLY A 22 15.22 2.30 -5.84
C GLY A 22 14.56 2.91 -4.59
N SER A 23 14.14 4.18 -4.66
CA SER A 23 13.13 4.63 -3.69
C SER A 23 11.97 3.65 -3.76
N ILE A 24 11.76 2.86 -2.71
CA ILE A 24 10.54 2.08 -2.56
C ILE A 24 9.50 3.15 -2.28
N GLU A 25 8.83 3.61 -3.34
CA GLU A 25 7.74 4.56 -3.16
C GLU A 25 6.73 3.92 -2.23
N ALA A 26 6.39 4.63 -1.16
CA ALA A 26 5.44 4.13 -0.18
C ALA A 26 4.07 3.98 -0.85
N PRO A 27 3.28 2.96 -0.46
CA PRO A 27 1.91 2.84 -0.94
C PRO A 27 1.13 4.12 -0.64
N LEU A 28 0.26 4.49 -1.57
CA LEU A 28 -0.66 5.61 -1.35
C LEU A 28 -1.94 5.08 -0.73
N ILE A 29 -2.38 5.71 0.36
CA ILE A 29 -3.66 5.45 1.00
C ILE A 29 -4.58 6.62 0.67
N ALA A 30 -5.74 6.34 0.07
CA ALA A 30 -6.73 7.34 -0.27
C ALA A 30 -8.06 7.11 0.47
N LEU A 31 -8.67 8.20 0.92
CA LEU A 31 -9.96 8.23 1.62
C LEU A 31 -11.01 8.91 0.74
N PHE A 32 -12.15 8.25 0.55
CA PHE A 32 -13.30 8.73 -0.21
C PHE A 32 -14.57 8.67 0.62
N ASP A 33 -15.53 9.53 0.28
CA ASP A 33 -16.79 9.68 1.02
C ASP A 33 -17.72 8.45 0.85
N SER A 34 -17.61 7.74 -0.27
CA SER A 34 -18.36 6.51 -0.51
C SER A 34 -17.60 5.53 -1.40
N SER A 35 -17.96 4.24 -1.35
CA SER A 35 -17.39 3.20 -2.21
C SER A 35 -17.66 3.43 -3.71
N VAL A 36 -18.79 4.06 -4.04
CA VAL A 36 -19.12 4.44 -5.42
C VAL A 36 -18.14 5.50 -5.93
N ALA A 37 -17.91 6.55 -5.13
CA ALA A 37 -16.93 7.59 -5.45
C ALA A 37 -15.51 7.02 -5.61
N THR A 38 -15.13 6.04 -4.78
CA THR A 38 -13.86 5.33 -4.91
C THR A 38 -13.71 4.68 -6.29
N GLY A 39 -14.71 3.91 -6.74
CA GLY A 39 -14.63 3.16 -7.99
C GLY A 39 -14.41 4.05 -9.21
N ASP A 40 -15.14 5.16 -9.29
CA ASP A 40 -14.99 6.12 -10.39
C ASP A 40 -13.66 6.87 -10.31
N ALA A 41 -13.23 7.26 -9.11
CA ALA A 41 -11.97 7.95 -8.89
C ALA A 41 -10.74 7.09 -9.25
N LEU A 42 -10.76 5.79 -8.92
CA LEU A 42 -9.68 4.88 -9.29
C LEU A 42 -9.57 4.70 -10.81
N ARG A 43 -10.71 4.63 -11.50
CA ARG A 43 -10.76 4.53 -12.96
C ARG A 43 -10.23 5.80 -13.61
N SER A 44 -10.64 6.99 -13.15
CA SER A 44 -10.19 8.26 -13.71
C SER A 44 -8.71 8.56 -13.42
N ALA A 45 -8.21 8.17 -12.24
CA ALA A 45 -6.83 8.37 -11.86
C ALA A 45 -5.85 7.37 -12.52
N GLY A 46 -6.36 6.29 -13.12
CA GLY A 46 -5.55 5.19 -13.62
C GLY A 46 -4.81 4.46 -12.51
N ALA A 47 -5.43 4.36 -11.33
CA ALA A 47 -4.81 3.84 -10.13
C ALA A 47 -4.87 2.30 -10.09
N THR A 48 -3.78 1.67 -9.65
CA THR A 48 -3.76 0.22 -9.40
C THR A 48 -4.11 -0.04 -7.94
N LEU A 49 -5.28 -0.62 -7.70
CA LEU A 49 -5.72 -1.03 -6.36
C LEU A 49 -4.92 -2.25 -5.89
N TRP A 50 -4.26 -2.12 -4.74
CA TRP A 50 -3.68 -3.28 -4.03
C TRP A 50 -4.68 -3.89 -3.07
N ARG A 51 -5.37 -3.05 -2.29
CA ARG A 51 -6.32 -3.51 -1.28
C ARG A 51 -7.33 -2.41 -0.94
N GLU A 52 -8.57 -2.82 -0.72
CA GLU A 52 -9.55 -2.02 0.01
C GLU A 52 -9.49 -2.40 1.50
N ALA A 53 -9.16 -1.44 2.36
CA ALA A 53 -9.04 -1.67 3.80
C ALA A 53 -10.41 -1.62 4.49
N SER A 54 -11.27 -0.71 4.04
CA SER A 54 -12.68 -0.56 4.42
C SER A 54 -13.40 0.23 3.32
N PRO A 55 -14.74 0.30 3.30
CA PRO A 55 -15.48 1.10 2.32
C PRO A 55 -14.96 2.54 2.28
N GLY A 56 -14.53 2.99 1.10
CA GLY A 56 -13.97 4.33 0.91
C GLY A 56 -12.47 4.46 1.23
N VAL A 57 -11.80 3.42 1.73
CA VAL A 57 -10.38 3.46 2.13
C VAL A 57 -9.58 2.45 1.31
N VAL A 58 -8.72 2.96 0.44
CA VAL A 58 -7.98 2.14 -0.53
C VAL A 58 -6.48 2.35 -0.43
N ILE A 59 -5.76 1.25 -0.60
CA ILE A 59 -4.30 1.18 -0.67
C ILE A 59 -3.93 0.95 -2.13
N LEU A 60 -3.10 1.83 -2.68
CA LEU A 60 -2.81 1.95 -4.10
C LEU A 60 -1.31 1.80 -4.35
N ALA A 61 -0.99 1.22 -5.51
CA ALA A 61 0.37 1.26 -6.01
C ALA A 61 0.80 2.71 -6.23
N PRO A 62 2.01 3.10 -5.81
CA PRO A 62 2.51 4.43 -6.09
C PRO A 62 2.72 4.61 -7.60
N LEU A 63 2.31 5.78 -8.09
CA LEU A 63 2.43 6.19 -9.49
C LEU A 63 2.74 7.70 -9.50
N PRO A 64 3.62 8.17 -10.40
CA PRO A 64 3.92 9.59 -10.52
C PRO A 64 2.66 10.43 -10.75
N GLY A 65 2.47 11.46 -9.94
CA GLY A 65 1.32 12.37 -10.02
C GLY A 65 -0.01 11.75 -9.56
N LEU A 66 0.00 10.57 -8.95
CA LEU A 66 -1.22 9.89 -8.52
C LEU A 66 -1.92 10.65 -7.39
N ARG A 67 -1.17 11.26 -6.47
CA ARG A 67 -1.74 12.05 -5.37
C ARG A 67 -2.63 13.17 -5.89
N GLU A 68 -2.14 13.95 -6.84
CA GLU A 68 -2.86 15.07 -7.44
C GLU A 68 -4.08 14.60 -8.21
N LYS A 69 -3.96 13.48 -8.94
CA LYS A 69 -5.09 12.85 -9.66
C LYS A 69 -6.18 12.37 -8.71
N LEU A 70 -5.81 11.77 -7.58
CA LEU A 70 -6.76 11.30 -6.58
C LEU A 70 -7.51 12.46 -5.93
N TYR A 71 -6.83 13.55 -5.60
CA TYR A 71 -7.49 14.77 -5.10
C TYR A 71 -8.43 15.37 -6.15
N ALA A 72 -8.00 15.48 -7.41
CA ALA A 72 -8.85 15.94 -8.49
C ALA A 72 -10.07 15.03 -8.74
N ALA A 73 -9.95 13.74 -8.41
CA ALA A 73 -11.01 12.75 -8.48
C ALA A 73 -11.91 12.70 -7.23
N GLY A 74 -11.70 13.59 -6.25
CA GLY A 74 -12.56 13.71 -5.07
C GLY A 74 -12.09 12.93 -3.84
N ALA A 75 -10.82 12.51 -3.78
CA ALA A 75 -10.26 11.99 -2.54
C ALA A 75 -10.23 13.09 -1.46
N MET A 76 -10.72 12.76 -0.26
CA MET A 76 -10.69 13.65 0.89
C MET A 76 -9.29 13.74 1.51
N LEU A 77 -8.56 12.63 1.48
CA LEU A 77 -7.22 12.53 2.03
C LEU A 77 -6.39 11.54 1.22
N VAL A 78 -5.12 11.88 0.98
CA VAL A 78 -4.14 10.98 0.37
C VAL A 78 -2.86 11.00 1.20
N VAL A 79 -2.43 9.84 1.70
CA VAL A 79 -1.22 9.66 2.54
C VAL A 79 -0.24 8.73 1.83
N GLY A 80 1.05 9.08 1.81
CA GLY A 80 2.12 8.31 1.17
C GLY A 80 3.47 9.00 1.31
#